data_AF-A0A4Y9PUU7-F1
#
_entry.id   AF-A0A4Y9PUU7-F1
#
_cell.length_a   1.000
_cell.length_b   1.000
_cell.length_c   1.000
_cell.angle_alpha   90.00
_cell.angle_beta   90.00
_cell.angle_gamma   90.00
#
_symmetry.space_group_name_H-M   'P 1'
#
loop_
_entity.id
_entity.type
_entity.pdbx_description
1 polymer ?
#
loop_
_entity_poly.entity_id
_entity_poly.type
_entity_poly.pdbx_seq_one_letter_code
_entity_poly.pdbx_strand_id
1 'polypeptide(L)'
;MTSAPPRPARAAGLLVLVAAATFSIAGCTPAQPTPEPSSTGESAPEETTPAPQETATGPAGDALAERDAFFAAQGQPSDGSLPTPQTPEQQEFLDQQRAYVETQGGTWDEFYDGVALAVTLDACETSILNGHEIDVDTARLHIDSSPLIAEIAGGDADATQGLASIMVFGTAFVCPADAPQWEAAYTALYG
;
A
#
# COMPACT_ATOMS: atom_id res chain seq x y z
N MET A 1 -8.38 -12.80 -49.43
CA MET A 1 -9.37 -13.83 -49.07
C MET A 1 -8.67 -15.17 -49.05
N THR A 2 -8.24 -15.63 -47.88
CA THR A 2 -7.89 -17.05 -47.66
C THR A 2 -8.07 -17.33 -46.17
N SER A 3 -9.02 -18.22 -45.89
CA SER A 3 -9.56 -18.53 -44.57
C SER A 3 -8.68 -19.56 -43.85
N ALA A 4 -8.41 -19.36 -42.56
CA ALA A 4 -7.78 -20.36 -41.69
C ALA A 4 -8.85 -21.23 -40.99
N PRO A 5 -8.64 -22.55 -40.81
CA PRO A 5 -9.60 -23.43 -40.14
C PRO A 5 -9.55 -23.34 -38.59
N PRO A 6 -10.65 -23.71 -37.89
CA PRO A 6 -10.77 -23.56 -36.44
C PRO A 6 -10.17 -24.72 -35.61
N ARG A 7 -9.94 -24.40 -34.33
CA ARG A 7 -9.36 -25.17 -33.21
C ARG A 7 -10.09 -26.49 -32.88
N PRO A 8 -9.41 -27.46 -32.25
CA PRO A 8 -10.07 -28.43 -31.37
C PRO A 8 -9.99 -28.01 -29.88
N ALA A 9 -11.16 -27.93 -29.26
CA ALA A 9 -11.36 -27.91 -27.82
C ALA A 9 -11.07 -29.29 -27.21
N ARG A 10 -10.49 -29.32 -26.00
CA ARG A 10 -10.50 -30.46 -25.08
C ARG A 10 -10.87 -29.90 -23.70
N ALA A 11 -12.12 -30.06 -23.26
CA ALA A 11 -12.70 -31.25 -22.63
C ALA A 11 -12.27 -31.40 -21.16
N ALA A 12 -13.18 -30.93 -20.31
CA ALA A 12 -13.64 -31.43 -19.00
C ALA A 12 -12.88 -32.56 -18.27
N GLY A 13 -12.80 -32.38 -16.95
CA GLY A 13 -12.68 -33.41 -15.91
C GLY A 13 -11.79 -32.90 -14.77
N LEU A 14 -12.04 -33.11 -13.49
CA LEU A 14 -13.10 -33.77 -12.75
C LEU A 14 -12.90 -33.32 -11.29
N LEU A 15 -14.00 -33.15 -10.56
CA LEU A 15 -14.09 -32.96 -9.11
C LEU A 15 -13.13 -33.85 -8.28
N VAL A 16 -12.47 -33.28 -7.27
CA VAL A 16 -12.15 -33.95 -6.01
C VAL A 16 -12.42 -33.00 -4.84
N LEU A 17 -13.53 -33.25 -4.14
CA LEU A 17 -13.80 -32.81 -2.78
C LEU A 17 -13.05 -33.73 -1.82
N VAL A 18 -12.22 -33.19 -0.92
CA VAL A 18 -11.85 -33.88 0.33
C VAL A 18 -12.08 -32.96 1.51
N ALA A 19 -12.87 -33.50 2.43
CA ALA A 19 -13.39 -32.87 3.62
C ALA A 19 -12.36 -32.80 4.77
N ALA A 20 -12.57 -31.77 5.60
CA ALA A 20 -12.47 -31.72 7.07
C ALA A 20 -11.52 -32.69 7.81
N ALA A 21 -10.56 -32.12 8.54
CA ALA A 21 -10.05 -32.66 9.80
C ALA A 21 -9.50 -31.49 10.66
N THR A 22 -10.30 -30.96 11.57
CA THR A 22 -10.23 -31.13 13.04
C THR A 22 -9.19 -30.26 13.76
N PHE A 23 -9.75 -29.39 14.61
CA PHE A 23 -9.15 -28.70 15.75
C PHE A 23 -8.12 -29.53 16.53
N SER A 24 -7.02 -28.89 16.92
CA SER A 24 -6.28 -29.24 18.13
C SER A 24 -5.80 -27.96 18.81
N ILE A 25 -6.33 -27.78 20.03
CA ILE A 25 -6.10 -26.67 20.94
C ILE A 25 -4.85 -27.05 21.74
N ALA A 26 -3.80 -26.25 21.69
CA ALA A 26 -2.69 -26.34 22.62
C ALA A 26 -2.54 -24.98 23.32
N GLY A 27 -3.25 -24.83 24.44
CA GLY A 27 -3.05 -23.73 25.36
C GLY A 27 -1.75 -23.93 26.13
N CYS A 28 -0.90 -22.92 26.14
CA CYS A 28 0.18 -22.76 27.12
C CYS A 28 0.15 -21.33 27.63
N THR A 29 -0.48 -21.15 28.78
CA THR A 29 -0.40 -19.93 29.60
C THR A 29 0.67 -20.15 30.66
N PRO A 30 1.84 -19.50 30.58
CA PRO A 30 2.71 -19.34 31.74
C PRO A 30 2.23 -18.17 32.61
N ALA A 31 2.29 -18.41 33.92
CA ALA A 31 1.70 -17.64 35.01
C ALA A 31 2.24 -16.21 35.13
N GLN A 32 1.32 -15.28 35.41
CA GLN A 32 1.61 -13.89 35.78
C GLN A 32 1.96 -13.84 37.28
N PRO A 33 3.11 -13.28 37.69
CA PRO A 33 3.41 -13.07 39.10
C PRO A 33 2.51 -11.96 39.67
N THR A 34 1.80 -12.30 40.75
CA THR A 34 1.03 -11.37 41.58
C THR A 34 1.98 -10.42 42.32
N PRO A 35 1.86 -9.09 42.18
CA PRO A 35 2.46 -8.18 43.14
C PRO A 35 1.57 -8.10 44.39
N GLU A 36 2.14 -8.45 45.54
CA GLU A 36 1.55 -8.20 46.86
C GLU A 36 1.41 -6.68 47.12
N PRO A 37 0.31 -6.22 47.75
CA PRO A 37 0.19 -4.84 48.17
C PRO A 37 0.92 -4.64 49.50
N SER A 38 2.07 -3.97 49.47
CA SER A 38 2.72 -3.45 50.67
C SER A 38 2.34 -1.99 50.90
N SER A 39 1.68 -1.80 52.04
CA SER A 39 1.40 -0.60 52.84
C SER A 39 2.11 0.73 52.52
N THR A 40 1.26 1.75 52.44
CA THR A 40 1.32 3.03 53.19
C THR A 40 2.59 3.85 53.11
N GLY A 41 2.57 4.81 52.17
CA GLY A 41 3.29 6.09 52.28
C GLY A 41 2.30 7.23 52.09
N GLU A 42 1.81 7.80 53.18
CA GLU A 42 1.11 9.08 53.18
C GLU A 42 2.11 10.17 52.79
N SER A 43 1.80 10.92 51.73
CA SER A 43 2.46 12.19 51.40
C SER A 43 1.41 13.14 50.85
N ALA A 44 1.48 14.36 51.38
CA ALA A 44 0.56 15.47 51.26
C ALA A 44 0.21 15.84 49.80
N PRO A 45 -0.91 16.55 49.57
CA PRO A 45 -1.28 17.01 48.23
C PRO A 45 -0.31 18.11 47.80
N GLU A 46 0.57 17.81 46.85
CA GLU A 46 1.22 18.84 46.04
C GLU A 46 0.19 19.39 45.04
N GLU A 47 0.08 20.70 45.05
CA GLU A 47 -0.72 21.52 44.18
C GLU A 47 -0.27 21.33 42.73
N THR A 48 -0.98 20.49 41.97
CA THR A 48 -0.75 20.33 40.53
C THR A 48 -1.11 21.63 39.81
N THR A 49 -0.14 22.53 39.67
CA THR A 49 -0.15 23.51 38.59
C THR A 49 -0.17 22.73 37.28
N PRO A 50 -1.16 22.91 36.40
CA PRO A 50 -1.11 22.29 35.09
C PRO A 50 0.09 22.90 34.35
N ALA A 51 1.10 22.09 34.07
CA ALA A 51 2.08 22.44 33.07
C ALA A 51 1.33 22.75 31.77
N PRO A 52 1.72 23.79 31.00
CA PRO A 52 1.15 24.02 29.68
C PRO A 52 1.25 22.72 28.89
N GLN A 53 0.11 22.23 28.39
CA GLN A 53 0.11 21.23 27.34
C GLN A 53 0.75 21.90 26.11
N GLU A 54 2.08 21.87 26.03
CA GLU A 54 2.73 21.90 24.74
C GLU A 54 2.18 20.69 24.01
N THR A 55 1.34 20.94 23.02
CA THR A 55 1.01 19.98 21.98
C THR A 55 2.35 19.58 21.37
N ALA A 56 2.96 18.53 21.91
CA ALA A 56 4.19 17.98 21.39
C ALA A 56 3.82 17.32 20.06
N THR A 57 3.79 18.10 18.99
CA THR A 57 3.81 17.59 17.63
C THR A 57 5.20 16.98 17.46
N GLY A 58 5.35 15.72 17.86
CA GLY A 58 6.55 14.96 17.56
C GLY A 58 6.63 14.70 16.05
N PRO A 59 7.76 14.19 15.54
CA PRO A 59 7.95 13.92 14.11
C PRO A 59 6.81 13.11 13.46
N ALA A 60 6.18 12.20 14.22
CA ALA A 60 5.01 11.43 13.75
C ALA A 60 3.74 12.29 13.60
N GLY A 61 3.57 13.33 14.42
CA GLY A 61 2.44 14.27 14.30
C GLY A 61 2.58 15.18 13.08
N ASP A 62 3.81 15.54 12.71
CA ASP A 62 4.09 16.33 11.51
C ASP A 62 3.83 15.50 10.24
N ALA A 63 4.28 14.24 10.19
CA ALA A 63 4.05 13.36 9.03
C ALA A 63 2.55 13.08 8.78
N LEU A 64 1.75 12.88 9.83
CA LEU A 64 0.30 12.67 9.67
C LEU A 64 -0.41 13.93 9.17
N ALA A 65 -0.02 15.11 9.65
CA ALA A 65 -0.57 16.37 9.17
C ALA A 65 -0.20 16.64 7.70
N GLU A 66 1.04 16.33 7.32
CA GLU A 66 1.50 16.39 5.94
C GLU A 66 0.73 15.44 5.04
N ARG A 67 0.55 14.19 5.47
CA ARG A 67 -0.24 13.19 4.74
C ARG A 67 -1.66 13.70 4.47
N ASP A 68 -2.33 14.22 5.51
CA ASP A 68 -3.70 14.72 5.36
C ASP A 68 -3.76 15.92 4.39
N ALA A 69 -2.76 16.80 4.44
CA ALA A 69 -2.62 17.90 3.49
C ALA A 69 -2.34 17.41 2.05
N PHE A 70 -1.54 16.36 1.88
CA PHE A 70 -1.26 15.72 0.60
C PHE A 70 -2.55 15.16 -0.01
N PHE A 71 -3.31 14.32 0.70
CA PHE A 71 -4.55 13.76 0.15
C PHE A 71 -5.61 14.82 -0.13
N ALA A 72 -5.69 15.88 0.69
CA ALA A 72 -6.55 17.02 0.42
C ALA A 72 -6.15 17.75 -0.88
N ALA A 73 -4.85 17.92 -1.14
CA ALA A 73 -4.34 18.50 -2.38
C ALA A 73 -4.57 17.59 -3.60
N GLN A 74 -4.51 16.27 -3.42
CA GLN A 74 -4.79 15.28 -4.47
C GLN A 74 -6.29 15.11 -4.76
N GLY A 75 -7.18 15.69 -3.95
CA GLY A 75 -8.64 15.68 -4.15
C GLY A 75 -9.30 14.30 -3.98
N GLN A 76 -8.60 13.32 -3.40
CA GLN A 76 -9.05 11.93 -3.40
C GLN A 76 -10.14 11.65 -2.35
N PRO A 77 -11.09 10.73 -2.63
CA PRO A 77 -12.14 10.39 -1.69
C PRO A 77 -11.59 9.56 -0.51
N SER A 78 -12.15 9.79 0.68
CA SER A 78 -11.78 9.06 1.91
C SER A 78 -12.76 7.93 2.26
N ASP A 79 -13.64 7.55 1.33
CA ASP A 79 -14.73 6.60 1.55
C ASP A 79 -14.39 5.16 1.12
N GLY A 80 -13.17 4.94 0.61
CA GLY A 80 -12.70 3.65 0.13
C GLY A 80 -13.13 3.30 -1.30
N SER A 81 -13.75 4.24 -2.03
CA SER A 81 -13.92 4.10 -3.48
C SER A 81 -12.58 4.13 -4.21
N LEU A 82 -12.52 3.54 -5.40
CA LEU A 82 -11.32 3.63 -6.24
C LEU A 82 -11.04 5.10 -6.59
N PRO A 83 -9.78 5.54 -6.51
CA PRO A 83 -9.42 6.91 -6.84
C PRO A 83 -9.69 7.19 -8.32
N THR A 84 -10.03 8.43 -8.62
CA THR A 84 -10.19 8.93 -9.99
C THR A 84 -9.28 10.15 -10.15
N PRO A 85 -8.79 10.46 -11.35
CA PRO A 85 -7.89 11.60 -11.54
C PRO A 85 -8.61 12.92 -11.19
N GLN A 86 -8.03 13.68 -10.26
CA GLN A 86 -8.50 14.99 -9.81
C GLN A 86 -7.57 16.12 -10.23
N THR A 87 -6.33 15.81 -10.62
CA THR A 87 -5.34 16.78 -11.07
C THR A 87 -4.91 16.50 -12.52
N PRO A 88 -4.42 17.51 -13.25
CA PRO A 88 -3.84 17.31 -14.59
C PRO A 88 -2.68 16.32 -14.59
N GLU A 89 -1.84 16.31 -13.56
CA GLU A 89 -0.68 15.43 -13.45
C GLU A 89 -1.10 13.97 -13.26
N GLN A 90 -2.15 13.72 -12.46
CA GLN A 90 -2.75 12.40 -12.34
C GLN A 90 -3.34 11.92 -13.66
N GLN A 91 -4.01 12.80 -14.42
CA GLN A 91 -4.53 12.45 -15.74
C GLN A 91 -3.40 12.15 -16.73
N GLU A 92 -2.32 12.94 -16.73
CA GLU A 92 -1.18 12.72 -17.60
C GLU A 92 -0.47 11.39 -17.31
N PHE A 93 -0.28 11.05 -16.03
CA PHE A 93 0.20 9.74 -15.61
C PHE A 93 -0.63 8.60 -16.22
N LEU A 94 -1.95 8.65 -16.07
CA LEU A 94 -2.86 7.63 -16.57
C LEU A 94 -2.86 7.55 -18.10
N ASP A 95 -2.85 8.69 -18.78
CA ASP A 95 -2.78 8.75 -20.25
C ASP A 95 -1.50 8.09 -20.76
N GLN A 96 -0.36 8.29 -20.10
CA GLN A 96 0.91 7.66 -20.47
C GLN A 96 0.90 6.14 -20.19
N GLN A 97 0.34 5.69 -19.06
CA GLN A 97 0.20 4.25 -18.77
C GLN A 97 -0.72 3.55 -19.78
N ARG A 98 -1.87 4.14 -20.06
CA ARG A 98 -2.80 3.67 -21.08
C ARG A 98 -2.13 3.55 -22.44
N ALA A 99 -1.46 4.61 -22.89
CA ALA A 99 -0.75 4.62 -24.16
C ALA A 99 0.32 3.52 -24.21
N TYR A 100 1.09 3.33 -23.14
CA TYR A 100 2.08 2.26 -23.06
C TYR A 100 1.45 0.89 -23.23
N VAL A 101 0.41 0.55 -22.46
CA VAL A 101 -0.28 -0.74 -22.53
C VAL A 101 -0.88 -0.99 -23.90
N GLU A 102 -1.52 0.02 -24.50
CA GLU A 102 -2.11 -0.09 -25.84
C GLU A 102 -1.05 -0.30 -26.92
N THR A 103 0.15 0.30 -26.81
CA THR A 103 1.24 0.04 -27.75
C THR A 103 1.74 -1.40 -27.72
N GLN A 104 1.58 -2.09 -26.58
CA GLN A 104 1.92 -3.50 -26.42
C GLN A 104 0.77 -4.44 -26.84
N GLY A 105 -0.33 -3.89 -27.37
CA GLY A 105 -1.51 -4.65 -27.77
C GLY A 105 -2.42 -5.06 -26.61
N GLY A 106 -2.21 -4.48 -25.43
CA GLY A 106 -3.09 -4.63 -24.27
C GLY A 106 -4.33 -3.76 -24.34
N THR A 107 -5.20 -3.92 -23.35
CA THR A 107 -6.40 -3.10 -23.15
C THR A 107 -6.35 -2.46 -21.77
N TRP A 108 -6.77 -1.21 -21.69
CA TRP A 108 -6.83 -0.44 -20.45
C TRP A 108 -8.24 0.12 -20.26
N ASP A 109 -8.76 0.04 -19.05
CA ASP A 109 -10.09 0.53 -18.69
C ASP A 109 -10.05 1.34 -17.39
N GLU A 110 -11.20 1.86 -16.97
CA GLU A 110 -11.33 2.72 -15.77
C GLU A 110 -10.95 2.00 -14.47
N PHE A 111 -11.02 0.66 -14.43
CA PHE A 111 -10.56 -0.09 -13.27
C PHE A 111 -9.04 0.04 -13.12
N TYR A 112 -8.30 -0.08 -14.23
CA TYR A 112 -6.86 0.11 -14.21
C TYR A 112 -6.43 1.56 -13.94
N ASP A 113 -7.22 2.55 -14.34
CA ASP A 113 -7.01 3.95 -13.90
C ASP A 113 -7.01 4.04 -12.36
N GLY A 114 -8.03 3.48 -11.73
CA GLY A 114 -8.17 3.49 -10.27
C GLY A 114 -7.07 2.70 -9.55
N VAL A 115 -6.70 1.53 -10.07
CA VAL A 115 -5.60 0.73 -9.49
C VAL A 115 -4.27 1.47 -9.59
N ALA A 116 -3.94 2.03 -10.76
CA ALA A 116 -2.69 2.74 -10.99
C ALA A 116 -2.54 3.97 -10.08
N LEU A 117 -3.62 4.75 -9.92
CA LEU A 117 -3.64 5.85 -8.96
C LEU A 117 -3.54 5.36 -7.52
N ALA A 118 -4.25 4.31 -7.14
CA ALA A 118 -4.26 3.81 -5.78
C ALA A 118 -2.87 3.35 -5.32
N VAL A 119 -2.17 2.54 -6.12
CA VAL A 119 -0.80 2.10 -5.76
C VAL A 119 0.17 3.29 -5.71
N THR A 120 0.00 4.27 -6.59
CA THR A 120 0.86 5.47 -6.62
C THR A 120 0.64 6.35 -5.39
N LEU A 121 -0.61 6.60 -5.02
CA LEU A 121 -0.98 7.39 -3.84
C LEU A 121 -0.48 6.71 -2.56
N ASP A 122 -0.56 5.38 -2.48
CA ASP A 122 -0.06 4.56 -1.36
C ASP A 122 1.48 4.68 -1.22
N ALA A 123 2.21 4.71 -2.33
CA ALA A 123 3.66 4.95 -2.32
C ALA A 123 4.03 6.38 -1.88
N CYS A 124 3.27 7.39 -2.34
CA CYS A 124 3.48 8.77 -1.89
C CYS A 124 3.14 8.95 -0.40
N GLU A 125 2.06 8.33 0.10
CA GLU A 125 1.77 8.26 1.54
C GLU A 125 2.91 7.57 2.29
N THR A 126 3.42 6.46 1.78
CA THR A 126 4.56 5.74 2.37
C THR A 126 5.79 6.63 2.46
N SER A 127 6.04 7.48 1.46
CA SER A 127 7.14 8.44 1.48
C SER A 127 6.97 9.43 2.64
N ILE A 128 5.81 10.04 2.77
CA ILE A 128 5.49 10.98 3.86
C ILE A 128 5.64 10.31 5.23
N LEU A 129 5.07 9.11 5.40
CA LEU A 129 5.10 8.39 6.67
C LEU A 129 6.50 7.92 7.07
N ASN A 130 7.43 7.84 6.11
CA ASN A 130 8.85 7.55 6.34
C ASN A 130 9.73 8.81 6.26
N GLY A 131 9.15 10.01 6.34
CA GLY A 131 9.91 11.27 6.35
C GLY A 131 10.65 11.56 5.04
N HIS A 132 10.09 11.11 3.91
CA HIS A 132 10.67 11.20 2.57
C HIS A 132 11.98 10.42 2.39
N GLU A 133 12.19 9.39 3.21
CA GLU A 133 13.33 8.47 3.08
C GLU A 133 12.84 7.09 2.63
N ILE A 134 13.13 6.75 1.37
CA ILE A 134 12.78 5.46 0.76
C ILE A 134 14.05 4.74 0.36
N ASP A 135 14.37 3.67 1.09
CA ASP A 135 15.41 2.73 0.72
C ASP A 135 14.81 1.42 0.17
N VAL A 136 15.69 0.48 -0.15
CA VAL A 136 15.31 -0.83 -0.72
C VAL A 136 14.45 -1.65 0.24
N ASP A 137 14.71 -1.56 1.55
CA ASP A 137 14.00 -2.37 2.55
C ASP A 137 12.61 -1.78 2.83
N THR A 138 12.48 -0.46 2.89
CA THR A 138 11.19 0.23 2.97
C THR A 138 10.33 -0.04 1.73
N ALA A 139 10.90 0.09 0.53
CA ALA A 139 10.19 -0.20 -0.71
C ALA A 139 9.74 -1.67 -0.79
N ARG A 140 10.63 -2.61 -0.43
CA ARG A 140 10.28 -4.04 -0.37
C ARG A 140 9.16 -4.30 0.62
N LEU A 141 9.27 -3.76 1.83
CA LEU A 141 8.24 -3.94 2.86
C LEU A 141 6.89 -3.39 2.40
N HIS A 142 6.87 -2.21 1.78
CA HIS A 142 5.66 -1.63 1.21
C HIS A 142 5.03 -2.56 0.15
N ILE A 143 5.82 -3.00 -0.83
CA ILE A 143 5.33 -3.88 -1.91
C ILE A 143 4.82 -5.22 -1.35
N ASP A 144 5.58 -5.85 -0.46
CA ASP A 144 5.27 -7.18 0.08
C ASP A 144 4.08 -7.17 1.05
N SER A 145 3.83 -6.04 1.71
CA SER A 145 2.76 -5.91 2.71
C SER A 145 1.49 -5.22 2.22
N SER A 146 1.51 -4.63 1.01
CA SER A 146 0.35 -3.93 0.45
C SER A 146 -0.81 -4.90 0.15
N PRO A 147 -1.97 -4.77 0.85
CA PRO A 147 -3.13 -5.60 0.57
C PRO A 147 -3.68 -5.38 -0.84
N LEU A 148 -3.55 -4.17 -1.38
CA LEU A 148 -3.98 -3.84 -2.74
C LEU A 148 -3.15 -4.60 -3.77
N ILE A 149 -1.82 -4.58 -3.65
CA ILE A 149 -0.94 -5.32 -4.55
C ILE A 149 -1.21 -6.81 -4.43
N ALA A 150 -1.35 -7.34 -3.21
CA ALA A 150 -1.64 -8.75 -2.98
C ALA A 150 -2.98 -9.20 -3.62
N GLU A 151 -4.04 -8.39 -3.48
CA GLU A 151 -5.36 -8.69 -4.04
C GLU A 151 -5.34 -8.68 -5.57
N ILE A 152 -4.69 -7.68 -6.18
CA ILE A 152 -4.66 -7.55 -7.65
C ILE A 152 -3.71 -8.58 -8.30
N ALA A 153 -2.53 -8.78 -7.71
CA ALA A 153 -1.55 -9.73 -8.25
C ALA A 153 -1.92 -11.19 -7.97
N GLY A 154 -2.71 -11.46 -6.93
CA GLY A 154 -3.10 -12.83 -6.57
C GLY A 154 -1.91 -13.74 -6.23
N GLY A 155 -0.79 -13.16 -5.79
CA GLY A 155 0.46 -13.87 -5.52
C GLY A 155 1.33 -14.16 -6.75
N ASP A 156 0.96 -13.66 -7.92
CA ASP A 156 1.79 -13.74 -9.14
C ASP A 156 2.93 -12.71 -9.10
N ALA A 157 4.17 -13.18 -9.17
CA ALA A 157 5.35 -12.33 -9.02
C ALA A 157 5.52 -11.33 -10.17
N ASP A 158 5.19 -11.73 -11.40
CA ASP A 158 5.29 -10.86 -12.58
C ASP A 158 4.24 -9.73 -12.48
N ALA A 159 3.02 -10.05 -12.02
CA ALA A 159 1.98 -9.07 -11.75
C ALA A 159 2.36 -8.11 -10.61
N THR A 160 2.96 -8.61 -9.52
CA THR A 160 3.50 -7.77 -8.44
C THR A 160 4.56 -6.81 -8.97
N GLN A 161 5.53 -7.30 -9.75
CA GLN A 161 6.56 -6.46 -10.36
C GLN A 161 5.96 -5.42 -11.32
N GLY A 162 4.94 -5.80 -12.09
CA GLY A 162 4.22 -4.89 -12.99
C GLY A 162 3.51 -3.76 -12.24
N LEU A 163 2.80 -4.08 -11.14
CA LEU A 163 2.16 -3.07 -10.28
C LEU A 163 3.19 -2.16 -9.60
N ALA A 164 4.30 -2.74 -9.10
CA ALA A 164 5.40 -1.96 -8.54
C ALA A 164 6.01 -1.00 -9.58
N SER A 165 6.12 -1.44 -10.85
CA SER A 165 6.58 -0.57 -11.94
C SER A 165 5.63 0.60 -12.21
N ILE A 166 4.31 0.34 -12.20
CA ILE A 166 3.28 1.38 -12.40
C ILE A 166 3.32 2.39 -11.25
N MET A 167 3.36 1.87 -10.02
CA MET A 167 3.50 2.66 -8.78
C MET A 167 4.69 3.61 -8.85
N VAL A 168 5.88 3.07 -9.14
CA VAL A 168 7.13 3.86 -9.23
C VAL A 168 7.03 4.92 -10.32
N PHE A 169 6.52 4.57 -11.51
CA PHE A 169 6.32 5.54 -12.58
C PHE A 169 5.36 6.67 -12.17
N GLY A 170 4.27 6.33 -11.48
CA GLY A 170 3.29 7.30 -11.00
C GLY A 170 3.86 8.30 -10.00
N THR A 171 4.86 7.91 -9.18
CA THR A 171 5.49 8.83 -8.21
C THR A 171 6.11 10.06 -8.87
N ALA A 172 6.59 9.94 -10.12
CA ALA A 172 7.15 11.06 -10.88
C ALA A 172 6.11 12.15 -11.22
N PHE A 173 4.82 11.85 -11.12
CA PHE A 173 3.73 12.78 -11.37
C PHE A 173 3.08 13.25 -10.07
N VAL A 174 2.90 12.34 -9.11
CA VAL A 174 2.10 12.61 -7.90
C VAL A 174 2.95 13.11 -6.73
N CYS A 175 4.18 12.60 -6.56
CA CYS A 175 5.14 13.01 -5.53
C CYS A 175 6.58 13.07 -6.10
N PRO A 176 6.86 13.98 -7.05
CA PRO A 176 8.09 13.95 -7.86
C PRO A 176 9.39 14.10 -7.07
N ALA A 177 9.34 14.64 -5.85
CA ALA A 177 10.52 14.76 -4.99
C ALA A 177 11.03 13.38 -4.51
N ASP A 178 10.13 12.41 -4.36
CA ASP A 178 10.44 11.07 -3.84
C ASP A 178 10.72 10.05 -4.95
N ALA A 179 10.32 10.35 -6.19
CA ALA A 179 10.43 9.45 -7.34
C ALA A 179 11.83 8.87 -7.56
N PRO A 180 12.95 9.64 -7.46
CA PRO A 180 14.28 9.07 -7.67
C PRO A 180 14.65 7.96 -6.67
N GLN A 181 14.11 8.02 -5.44
CA GLN A 181 14.36 7.00 -4.42
C GLN A 181 13.57 5.71 -4.73
N TRP A 182 12.32 5.85 -5.15
CA TRP A 182 11.49 4.73 -5.62
C TRP A 182 12.08 4.05 -6.86
N GLU A 183 12.56 4.82 -7.83
CA GLU A 183 13.24 4.29 -9.03
C GLU A 183 14.51 3.52 -8.69
N ALA A 184 15.33 4.06 -7.78
CA ALA A 184 16.54 3.40 -7.32
C ALA A 184 16.24 2.09 -6.57
N ALA A 185 15.24 2.11 -5.68
CA ALA A 185 14.81 0.93 -4.94
C ALA A 185 14.23 -0.15 -5.87
N TYR A 186 13.36 0.24 -6.82
CA TYR A 186 12.82 -0.67 -7.82
C TYR A 186 13.92 -1.34 -8.64
N THR A 187 14.90 -0.56 -9.11
CA THR A 187 16.04 -1.08 -9.87
C THR A 187 16.87 -2.07 -9.04
N ALA A 188 17.05 -1.82 -7.74
CA ALA A 188 17.75 -2.74 -6.86
C ALA A 188 16.98 -4.05 -6.60
N LEU A 189 15.65 -4.01 -6.66
CA LEU A 189 14.78 -5.17 -6.44
C LEU A 189 14.59 -6.04 -7.70
N TYR A 190 14.50 -5.41 -8.87
CA TYR A 190 14.03 -6.06 -10.11
C TYR A 190 14.97 -5.88 -11.32
N GLY A 191 16.05 -5.11 -11.20
CA GLY A 191 17.01 -4.80 -12.27
C GLY A 191 18.16 -5.78 -12.45
#